data_AF-A0A1C0V1U1-F1
#
_entry.id   AF-A0A1C0V1U1-F1
#
_cell.length_a   1.000
_cell.length_b   1.000
_cell.length_c   1.000
_cell.angle_alpha   90.00
_cell.angle_beta   90.00
_cell.angle_gamma   90.00
#
_symmetry.space_group_name_H-M   'P 1'
#
loop_
_entity.id
_entity.type
_entity.pdbx_description
1 polymer ?
#
loop_
_entity_poly.entity_id
_entity_poly.type
_entity_poly.pdbx_seq_one_letter_code
_entity_poly.pdbx_strand_id
1 'polypeptide(L)'
;MIQEINAIFDGKSLQLESPLNLDVGTRVKIIVETILPQEQHPKTFLETAQSLQLQGNPDWSEKIDQYLYGETVFCFLHKNKLL
;
A
#
# COMPACT_ATOMS: atom_id res chain seq x y z
N MET A 1 -30.38 24.14 -12.10
CA MET A 1 -28.96 23.85 -12.31
C MET A 1 -28.54 22.86 -11.24
N ILE A 2 -27.85 21.79 -11.61
CA ILE A 2 -27.32 20.80 -10.66
C ILE A 2 -25.81 21.04 -10.59
N GLN A 3 -25.27 21.17 -9.38
CA GLN A 3 -23.84 21.28 -9.13
C GLN A 3 -23.43 20.13 -8.24
N GLU A 4 -22.38 19.43 -8.63
CA GLU A 4 -21.75 18.39 -7.84
C GLU A 4 -20.59 19.00 -7.06
N ILE A 5 -20.57 18.78 -5.75
CA ILE A 5 -19.50 19.23 -4.85
C ILE A 5 -19.18 18.05 -3.93
N ASN A 6 -17.88 17.78 -3.80
CA ASN A 6 -17.40 16.81 -2.84
C ASN A 6 -17.44 17.39 -1.43
N ALA A 7 -17.79 16.53 -0.47
CA ALA A 7 -17.81 16.87 0.93
C ALA A 7 -17.37 15.67 1.78
N ILE A 8 -16.69 15.95 2.88
CA ILE A 8 -16.30 14.95 3.87
C ILE A 8 -17.25 15.04 5.05
N PHE A 9 -17.77 13.90 5.50
CA PHE A 9 -18.56 13.83 6.72
C PHE A 9 -17.63 13.62 7.92
N ASP A 10 -17.57 14.58 8.83
CA ASP A 10 -16.72 14.56 10.03
C ASP A 10 -17.37 13.84 11.24
N GLY A 11 -18.53 13.21 11.04
CA GLY A 11 -19.35 12.61 12.10
C GLY A 11 -20.45 13.51 12.64
N LYS A 12 -20.42 14.82 12.33
CA LYS A 12 -21.40 15.81 12.80
C LYS A 12 -21.92 16.71 11.68
N SER A 13 -21.07 17.07 10.73
CA SER A 13 -21.31 18.03 9.65
C SER A 13 -20.68 17.57 8.34
N LEU A 14 -21.26 18.02 7.22
CA LEU A 14 -20.68 17.90 5.90
C LEU A 14 -19.74 19.08 5.67
N GLN A 15 -18.45 18.80 5.55
CA GLN A 15 -17.42 19.78 5.22
C GLN A 15 -17.22 19.78 3.71
N LEU A 16 -17.59 20.87 3.05
CA LEU A 16 -17.41 21.01 1.61
C LEU A 16 -15.91 21.15 1.29
N GLU A 17 -15.43 20.41 0.30
CA GLU A 17 -14.04 20.53 -0.18
C GLU A 17 -13.84 21.77 -1.05
N SER A 18 -14.93 22.41 -1.49
CA SER A 18 -14.91 23.61 -2.32
C SER A 18 -16.03 24.56 -1.94
N PRO A 19 -15.85 25.90 -2.10
CA PRO A 19 -16.88 26.87 -1.77
C PRO A 19 -18.16 26.70 -2.61
N LEU A 20 -19.31 26.74 -1.93
CA LEU A 20 -20.62 26.78 -2.59
C LEU A 20 -21.06 28.24 -2.74
N ASN A 21 -21.01 28.75 -3.97
CA ASN A 21 -21.42 30.12 -4.29
C ASN A 21 -22.93 30.17 -4.59
N LEU A 22 -23.73 30.46 -3.56
CA LEU A 22 -25.18 30.67 -3.69
C LEU A 22 -25.59 31.97 -3.00
N ASP A 23 -26.58 32.65 -3.58
CA ASP A 23 -27.18 33.83 -2.97
C ASP A 23 -27.93 33.49 -1.68
N VAL A 24 -27.90 34.42 -0.73
CA VAL A 24 -28.60 34.29 0.55
C VAL A 24 -30.10 34.09 0.32
N GLY A 25 -30.69 33.09 0.98
CA GLY A 25 -32.12 32.77 0.87
C GLY A 25 -32.47 31.80 -0.26
N THR A 26 -31.48 31.33 -1.03
CA THR A 26 -31.69 30.28 -2.03
C THR A 26 -32.08 28.96 -1.37
N ARG A 27 -33.25 28.40 -1.74
CA ARG A 27 -33.67 27.06 -1.31
C ARG A 27 -33.02 26.00 -2.19
N VAL A 28 -32.35 25.04 -1.57
CA VAL A 28 -31.66 23.94 -2.26
C VAL A 28 -32.20 22.59 -1.82
N LYS A 29 -32.07 21.59 -2.71
CA LYS A 29 -32.24 20.18 -2.40
C LYS A 29 -30.86 19.53 -2.44
N ILE A 30 -30.49 18.84 -1.37
CA ILE A 30 -29.22 18.12 -1.28
C ILE A 30 -29.47 16.66 -1.63
N ILE A 31 -28.61 16.09 -2.47
CA ILE A 31 -28.52 14.65 -2.73
C ILE A 31 -27.18 14.20 -2.14
N VAL A 32 -27.21 13.19 -1.27
CA VAL A 32 -26.01 12.66 -0.62
C VAL A 32 -25.72 11.30 -1.22
N GLU A 33 -24.57 11.19 -1.88
CA GLU A 33 -24.06 9.94 -2.41
C GLU A 33 -22.76 9.60 -1.69
N THR A 34 -22.70 8.42 -1.07
CA THR A 34 -21.50 7.94 -0.41
C THR A 34 -20.55 7.36 -1.45
N ILE A 35 -19.46 8.08 -1.70
CA ILE A 35 -18.33 7.55 -2.47
C ILE A 35 -17.58 6.57 -1.56
N LEU A 36 -17.79 5.27 -1.80
CA LEU A 36 -16.94 4.26 -1.17
C LEU A 36 -15.50 4.55 -1.61
N PRO A 37 -14.54 4.67 -0.67
CA PRO A 37 -13.14 4.66 -1.07
C PRO A 37 -12.96 3.42 -1.94
N GLN A 38 -12.40 3.58 -3.14
CA GLN A 38 -12.02 2.43 -3.95
C GLN A 38 -11.26 1.50 -3.01
N GLU A 39 -11.78 0.29 -2.79
CA GLU A 39 -11.14 -0.67 -1.90
C GLU A 39 -9.71 -0.81 -2.40
N GLN A 40 -8.76 -0.20 -1.69
CA GLN A 40 -7.36 -0.46 -1.89
C GLN A 40 -7.19 -1.86 -1.33
N HIS A 41 -7.50 -2.87 -2.15
CA HIS A 41 -7.22 -4.25 -1.80
C HIS A 41 -5.76 -4.27 -1.33
N PRO A 42 -5.51 -4.73 -0.09
CA PRO A 42 -4.16 -4.74 0.43
C PRO A 42 -3.32 -5.56 -0.54
N LYS A 43 -2.33 -4.90 -1.17
CA LYS A 43 -1.45 -5.57 -2.12
C LYS A 43 -0.84 -6.78 -1.43
N THR A 44 -0.95 -7.92 -2.07
CA THR A 44 -0.31 -9.14 -1.60
C THR A 44 1.21 -8.93 -1.56
N PHE A 45 1.90 -9.79 -0.82
CA PHE A 45 3.36 -9.76 -0.76
C PHE A 45 4.00 -9.83 -2.17
N LEU A 46 3.45 -10.66 -3.06
CA LEU A 46 3.97 -10.83 -4.43
C LEU A 46 3.72 -9.60 -5.30
N GLU A 47 2.53 -9.00 -5.23
CA GLU A 47 2.23 -7.74 -5.95
C GLU A 47 3.13 -6.59 -5.46
N THR A 48 3.41 -6.56 -4.16
CA THR A 48 4.35 -5.61 -3.57
C THR A 48 5.77 -5.86 -4.07
N ALA A 49 6.26 -7.10 -4.02
CA ALA A 49 7.59 -7.47 -4.48
C ALA A 49 7.80 -7.16 -5.98
N GLN A 50 6.81 -7.43 -6.83
CA GLN A 50 6.85 -7.08 -8.25
C GLN A 50 6.90 -5.56 -8.46
N SER A 51 6.12 -4.79 -7.68
CA SER A 51 6.09 -3.33 -7.81
C SER A 51 7.41 -2.64 -7.43
N LEU A 52 8.22 -3.30 -6.60
CA LEU A 52 9.50 -2.76 -6.12
C LEU A 52 10.65 -2.89 -7.13
N GLN A 53 10.41 -3.48 -8.32
CA GLN A 53 11.40 -3.67 -9.39
C GLN A 53 12.73 -4.22 -8.86
N LEU A 54 12.63 -5.22 -7.97
CA LEU A 54 13.79 -5.77 -7.27
C LEU A 54 14.79 -6.34 -8.29
N GLN A 55 16.00 -5.80 -8.29
CA GLN A 55 17.09 -6.26 -9.13
C GLN A 55 17.81 -7.40 -8.46
N GLY A 56 18.02 -8.50 -9.18
CA GLY A 56 18.73 -9.65 -8.64
C GLY A 56 19.30 -10.59 -9.68
N ASN A 57 20.31 -11.36 -9.29
CA ASN A 57 20.88 -12.38 -10.16
C ASN A 57 19.86 -13.54 -10.32
N PRO A 58 19.77 -14.14 -11.51
CA PRO A 58 18.79 -15.19 -11.78
C PRO A 58 18.98 -16.46 -10.94
N ASP A 59 20.17 -16.65 -10.35
CA ASP A 59 20.54 -17.81 -9.53
C ASP A 59 20.41 -17.57 -8.01
N TRP A 60 19.76 -16.47 -7.60
CA TRP A 60 19.58 -16.13 -6.18
C TRP A 60 18.91 -17.21 -5.35
N SER A 61 17.87 -17.86 -5.87
CA SER A 61 17.18 -18.94 -5.15
C SER A 61 18.08 -20.15 -4.94
N GLU A 62 19.03 -20.39 -5.84
CA GLU A 62 19.91 -21.55 -5.81
C GLU A 62 21.17 -21.29 -4.97
N LYS A 63 21.61 -20.04 -4.88
CA LYS A 63 22.85 -19.63 -4.21
C LYS A 63 22.61 -18.67 -3.04
N ILE A 64 21.43 -18.72 -2.44
CA ILE A 64 21.04 -17.76 -1.40
C ILE A 64 22.06 -17.69 -0.26
N ASP A 65 22.62 -18.82 0.17
CA ASP A 65 23.64 -18.87 1.21
C ASP A 65 24.95 -18.20 0.77
N GLN A 66 25.33 -18.34 -0.50
CA GLN A 66 26.54 -17.69 -1.03
C GLN A 66 26.37 -16.17 -1.08
N TYR A 67 25.18 -15.68 -1.43
CA TYR A 67 24.89 -14.25 -1.47
C TYR A 67 24.71 -13.63 -0.08
N LEU A 68 24.13 -14.37 0.88
CA LEU A 68 23.91 -13.87 2.24
C LEU A 68 25.12 -14.01 3.15
N TYR A 69 25.90 -15.09 2.99
CA TYR A 69 26.99 -15.45 3.91
C TYR A 69 28.37 -15.55 3.25
N GLY A 70 28.46 -15.45 1.92
CA GLY A 70 29.72 -15.64 1.17
C GLY A 70 30.18 -17.11 1.10
N GLU A 71 31.25 -17.39 0.36
CA GLU A 71 31.84 -18.74 0.21
C GLU A 71 32.54 -19.29 1.48
N THR A 72 32.23 -18.78 2.67
CA THR A 72 32.86 -19.27 3.90
C THR A 72 31.85 -19.47 5.02
N VAL A 73 30.98 -20.46 4.83
CA VAL A 73 30.58 -21.31 5.95
C VAL A 73 31.51 -22.52 5.98
N PHE A 74 32.76 -22.28 6.37
CA PHE A 74 33.64 -23.35 6.86
C PHE A 74 33.09 -23.76 8.23
N CYS A 75 31.97 -24.50 8.24
CA CYS A 75 31.52 -25.17 9.45
C CYS A 75 32.58 -26.20 9.81
N PHE A 76 33.34 -25.89 10.86
CA PHE A 76 34.25 -26.78 11.57
C PHE A 76 33.54 -28.09 11.92
N LEU A 77 33.67 -29.10 11.06
CA LEU A 77 33.54 -30.50 11.41
C LEU A 77 34.89 -31.16 11.19
N HIS A 78 35.89 -30.74 11.98
CA HIS A 78 37.13 -31.47 12.10
C HIS A 78 37.34 -31.91 13.55
N LYS A 79 37.47 -33.23 13.71
CA LYS A 79 37.86 -34.02 14.89
C LYS A 79 36.81 -34.26 15.97
N ASN A 80 36.08 -35.36 15.80
CA ASN A 80 36.02 -36.37 16.86
C ASN A 80 36.54 -37.71 16.33
N LYS A 81 37.86 -37.88 16.44
CA LYS A 81 38.49 -39.19 16.59
C LYS A 81 39.42 -39.05 17.80
N LEU A 82 38.99 -39.58 18.94
CA LEU A 82 39.78 -40.18 20.02
C LEU A 82 38.88 -40.41 21.24
N LEU A 83 38.25 -41.59 21.29
CA LEU A 83 38.34 -42.56 22.38
C LEU A 83 37.80 -43.90 21.85
#